data_AF-A0A8C0UEQ9-F1
#
_entry.id   AF-A0A8C0UEQ9-F1
#
_cell.length_a   1.000
_cell.length_b   1.000
_cell.length_c   1.000
_cell.angle_alpha   90.00
_cell.angle_beta   90.00
_cell.angle_gamma   90.00
#
_symmetry.space_group_name_H-M   'P 1'
#
loop_
_entity.id
_entity.type
_entity.pdbx_description
1 polymer ?
#
loop_
_entity_poly.entity_id
_entity_poly.type
_entity_poly.pdbx_seq_one_letter_code
_entity_poly.pdbx_strand_id
1 'polypeptide(L)'
;HTLPTENSEGVTPDTPKLLKLAEQCLERVKSIAAALGKAQVKPAAKEQGGGPAPLPRHRRVCSDEGGKLSPFLPPEIFQKLQIAEAQSARKELTPLEEASLQNQKLKAAYEARVARLNPSQAVQKTSLTLSLQRQMMENLVIAKAREETVSFGIALRAGSSRASALSWVSLTPCRPLGSQLGDGGG
;
A
#
# COMPACT_ATOMS: atom_id res chain seq x y z
N HIS A 1 -20.56 37.36 36.70
CA HIS A 1 -20.66 36.04 36.05
C HIS A 1 -19.70 36.00 34.88
N THR A 2 -18.42 35.75 35.16
CA THR A 2 -17.75 34.43 35.03
C THR A 2 -17.48 34.06 33.57
N LEU A 3 -16.26 34.38 33.13
CA LEU A 3 -15.45 33.46 32.32
C LEU A 3 -15.31 32.14 33.06
N PRO A 4 -15.12 31.05 32.32
CA PRO A 4 -13.96 30.23 32.60
C PRO A 4 -13.11 30.04 31.34
N THR A 5 -11.84 30.40 31.49
CA THR A 5 -10.69 29.65 30.99
C THR A 5 -10.89 28.16 31.22
N GLU A 6 -10.51 27.33 30.25
CA GLU A 6 -9.56 26.23 30.45
C GLU A 6 -9.14 25.66 29.08
N ASN A 7 -7.84 25.42 28.99
CA ASN A 7 -7.09 24.92 27.85
C ASN A 7 -7.23 23.40 27.70
N SER A 8 -6.63 22.88 26.62
CA SER A 8 -6.15 21.49 26.47
C SER A 8 -7.03 20.55 25.65
N GLU A 9 -6.93 20.66 24.32
CA GLU A 9 -7.14 19.52 23.43
C GLU A 9 -5.98 19.39 22.44
N GLY A 10 -4.98 18.57 22.84
CA GLY A 10 -4.07 17.83 21.96
C GLY A 10 -3.25 18.63 20.93
N VAL A 11 -2.11 19.18 21.35
CA VAL A 11 -0.97 19.40 20.44
C VAL A 11 -0.54 18.01 19.93
N THR A 12 -1.07 17.60 18.78
CA THR A 12 -0.67 16.34 18.14
C THR A 12 0.84 16.39 17.83
N PRO A 13 1.58 15.28 17.92
CA PRO A 13 3.02 15.24 17.66
C PRO A 13 3.41 15.67 16.23
N ASP A 14 2.43 15.86 15.35
CA ASP A 14 2.63 16.31 13.98
C ASP A 14 2.53 17.83 13.82
N THR A 15 2.00 18.57 14.80
CA THR A 15 2.04 20.04 14.80
C THR A 15 3.47 20.61 14.71
N PRO A 16 4.49 20.16 15.47
CA PRO A 16 5.84 20.66 15.31
C PRO A 16 6.46 20.30 13.95
N LYS A 17 6.09 19.14 13.36
CA LYS A 17 6.55 18.76 12.02
C LYS A 17 5.95 19.65 10.94
N LEU A 18 4.67 19.99 11.07
CA LEU A 18 3.95 20.86 10.15
C LEU A 18 4.49 22.30 10.21
N LEU A 19 4.78 22.81 11.41
CA LEU A 19 5.41 24.12 11.59
C LEU A 19 6.80 24.18 10.95
N LYS A 20 7.63 23.13 11.12
CA LYS A 20 8.93 23.02 10.45
C LYS A 20 8.81 22.98 8.92
N LEU A 21 7.80 22.29 8.39
CA LEU A 21 7.55 22.25 6.96
C LEU A 21 7.15 23.64 6.42
N ALA A 22 6.30 24.35 7.15
CA ALA A 22 5.91 25.72 6.81
C ALA A 22 7.12 26.67 6.80
N GLU A 23 8.00 26.55 7.80
CA GLU A 23 9.25 27.32 7.89
C GLU A 23 10.18 27.05 6.69
N GLN A 24 10.37 25.78 6.33
CA GLN A 24 11.19 25.39 5.18
C GLN A 24 10.59 25.86 3.84
N CYS A 25 9.25 25.87 3.70
CA CYS A 25 8.59 26.46 2.54
C CYS A 25 8.88 27.96 2.42
N LEU A 26 8.85 28.70 3.53
CA LEU A 26 9.17 30.12 3.55
C LEU A 26 10.64 30.40 3.22
N GLU A 27 11.58 29.58 3.70
CA GLU A 27 12.99 29.71 3.32
C GLU A 27 13.22 29.53 1.82
N ARG A 28 12.58 28.51 1.22
CA ARG A 28 12.67 28.29 -0.23
C ARG A 28 12.10 29.47 -1.01
N VAL A 29 10.96 30.01 -0.59
CA VAL A 29 10.37 31.20 -1.23
C VAL A 29 11.29 32.42 -1.09
N LYS A 30 11.92 32.64 0.07
CA LYS A 30 12.90 33.72 0.26
C LYS A 30 14.12 33.56 -0.64
N SER A 31 14.64 32.33 -0.78
CA SER A 31 15.75 32.02 -1.67
C SER A 31 15.40 32.28 -3.14
N ILE A 32 14.23 31.83 -3.59
CA ILE A 32 13.72 32.06 -4.94
C ILE A 32 13.48 33.55 -5.19
N ALA A 33 12.91 34.29 -4.23
CA ALA A 33 12.71 35.73 -4.33
C ALA A 33 14.05 36.50 -4.43
N ALA A 34 15.06 36.09 -3.66
CA ALA A 34 16.40 36.66 -3.73
C ALA A 34 17.11 36.36 -5.06
N ALA A 35 16.84 35.20 -5.68
CA ALA A 35 17.34 34.85 -7.01
C ALA A 35 16.60 35.60 -8.13
N LEU A 36 15.27 35.74 -8.03
CA LEU A 36 14.44 36.48 -8.98
C LEU A 36 14.70 37.99 -8.96
N GLY A 37 15.02 38.55 -7.79
CA GLY A 37 15.46 39.94 -7.67
C GLY A 37 16.75 40.25 -8.46
N LYS A 38 17.49 39.22 -8.90
CA LYS A 38 18.71 39.36 -9.72
C LYS A 38 18.50 39.00 -11.20
N ALA A 39 17.34 38.46 -11.58
CA ALA A 39 17.08 37.90 -12.91
C ALA A 39 16.08 38.71 -13.76
N GLN A 40 15.87 40.00 -13.44
CA GLN A 40 15.05 40.89 -14.26
C GLN A 40 15.88 41.57 -15.35
N VAL A 41 16.21 40.84 -16.43
CA VAL A 41 16.54 41.42 -17.75
C VAL A 41 15.92 40.56 -18.86
N LYS A 42 14.76 41.02 -19.32
CA LYS A 42 14.23 41.09 -20.70
C LYS A 42 13.89 39.80 -21.49
N PRO A 43 12.65 39.71 -22.07
CA PRO A 43 12.18 38.59 -22.88
C PRO A 43 12.54 38.76 -24.37
N ALA A 44 12.71 37.64 -25.10
CA ALA A 44 12.78 37.66 -26.56
C ALA A 44 12.05 36.44 -27.16
N ALA A 45 11.06 36.78 -27.99
CA ALA A 45 10.26 35.90 -28.81
C ALA A 45 11.09 35.16 -29.87
N LYS A 46 10.59 33.99 -30.30
CA LYS A 46 10.76 33.47 -31.66
C LYS A 46 9.52 32.65 -32.04
N GLU A 47 8.62 33.31 -32.76
CA GLU A 47 7.76 32.69 -33.77
C GLU A 47 8.56 32.52 -35.07
N GLN A 48 8.33 31.39 -35.75
CA GLN A 48 8.41 31.11 -37.20
C GLN A 48 8.33 29.58 -37.29
N GLY A 49 7.37 28.92 -37.93
CA GLY A 49 6.66 29.24 -39.16
C GLY A 49 7.14 28.25 -40.25
N GLY A 50 6.27 27.32 -40.68
CA GLY A 50 6.52 26.50 -41.87
C GLY A 50 6.02 25.05 -41.80
N GLY A 51 4.75 24.82 -42.20
CA GLY A 51 4.39 23.60 -42.94
C GLY A 51 4.82 23.76 -44.42
N PRO A 52 4.89 22.69 -45.25
CA PRO A 52 3.79 21.73 -45.42
C PRO A 52 4.23 20.26 -45.51
N ALA A 53 3.24 19.37 -45.36
CA ALA A 53 3.35 17.94 -45.57
C ALA A 53 3.61 17.57 -47.04
N PRO A 54 4.37 16.49 -47.28
CA PRO A 54 4.15 15.63 -48.43
C PRO A 54 3.96 14.17 -47.99
N LEU A 55 2.76 13.63 -48.25
CA LEU A 55 2.58 12.19 -48.43
C LEU A 55 2.96 11.84 -49.88
N PRO A 56 3.82 10.83 -50.09
CA PRO A 56 3.41 9.78 -51.01
C PRO A 56 3.71 8.38 -50.48
N ARG A 57 2.78 7.50 -50.83
CA ARG A 57 2.60 6.13 -50.36
C ARG A 57 3.75 5.19 -50.78
N HIS A 58 4.07 4.28 -49.84
CA HIS A 58 4.76 2.99 -50.02
C HIS A 58 6.20 3.00 -50.53
N ARG A 59 7.18 3.18 -49.62
CA ARG A 59 8.50 2.57 -49.80
C ARG A 59 9.24 2.36 -48.47
N ARG A 60 9.24 1.09 -48.05
CA ARG A 60 10.08 0.42 -47.04
C ARG A 60 10.02 0.94 -45.60
N VAL A 61 9.33 0.15 -44.79
CA VAL A 61 9.68 -0.27 -43.41
C VAL A 61 10.42 0.79 -42.59
N CYS A 62 9.67 1.57 -41.82
CA CYS A 62 10.17 2.17 -40.58
C CYS A 62 9.47 1.47 -39.41
N SER A 63 9.93 0.26 -39.09
CA SER A 63 9.84 -0.24 -37.72
C SER A 63 11.04 0.31 -36.96
N ASP A 64 10.93 1.57 -36.58
CA ASP A 64 11.85 2.32 -35.73
C ASP A 64 10.92 2.87 -34.64
N GLU A 65 10.58 2.10 -33.60
CA GLU A 65 11.39 1.84 -32.41
C GLU A 65 11.10 0.42 -31.89
N GLY A 66 11.47 -0.60 -32.67
CA GLY A 66 11.57 -1.98 -32.19
C GLY A 66 12.84 -2.17 -31.37
N GLY A 67 12.99 -1.41 -30.29
CA GLY A 67 14.10 -1.48 -29.34
C GLY A 67 14.08 -2.80 -28.59
N LYS A 68 14.63 -3.84 -29.21
CA LYS A 68 15.03 -5.15 -28.69
C LYS A 68 14.83 -5.35 -27.18
N LEU A 69 13.64 -5.83 -26.78
CA LEU A 69 13.63 -6.93 -25.83
C LEU A 69 13.85 -8.18 -26.70
N SER A 70 15.08 -8.69 -26.66
CA SER A 70 15.49 -9.91 -27.40
C SER A 70 14.37 -10.95 -27.40
N PRO A 71 13.94 -11.50 -28.56
CA PRO A 71 12.86 -12.49 -28.62
C PRO A 71 13.11 -13.72 -27.74
N PHE A 72 14.38 -14.02 -27.47
CA PHE A 72 14.76 -15.01 -26.46
C PHE A 72 15.96 -14.49 -25.70
N LEU A 73 15.72 -14.09 -24.46
CA LEU A 73 16.78 -14.10 -23.46
C LEU A 73 17.14 -15.58 -23.20
N PRO A 74 18.43 -15.94 -23.03
CA PRO A 74 18.83 -17.28 -22.59
C PRO A 74 17.93 -17.74 -21.44
N PRO A 75 17.51 -19.02 -21.41
CA PRO A 75 16.54 -19.52 -20.44
C PRO A 75 16.93 -19.20 -18.99
N GLU A 76 18.22 -19.06 -18.71
CA GLU A 76 18.77 -18.66 -17.41
C GLU A 76 18.37 -17.23 -17.00
N ILE A 77 18.28 -16.30 -17.96
CA ILE A 77 17.86 -14.91 -17.72
C ILE A 77 16.34 -14.83 -17.66
N PHE A 78 15.63 -15.58 -18.51
CA PHE A 78 14.16 -15.65 -18.48
C PHE A 78 13.66 -16.25 -17.16
N GLN A 79 14.36 -17.27 -16.67
CA GLN A 79 14.10 -17.87 -15.37
C GLN A 79 14.45 -16.92 -14.22
N LYS A 80 15.56 -16.18 -14.30
CA LYS A 80 15.90 -15.15 -13.30
C LYS A 80 14.88 -14.00 -13.27
N LEU A 81 14.38 -13.57 -14.43
CA LEU A 81 13.35 -12.55 -14.52
C LEU A 81 12.00 -13.07 -14.04
N GLN A 82 11.58 -14.28 -14.43
CA GLN A 82 10.36 -14.90 -13.89
C GLN A 82 10.46 -15.15 -12.38
N ILE A 83 11.62 -15.58 -11.86
CA ILE A 83 11.82 -15.77 -10.42
C ILE A 83 11.84 -14.41 -9.73
N ALA A 84 12.49 -13.39 -10.27
CA ALA A 84 12.49 -12.05 -9.71
C ALA A 84 11.09 -11.41 -9.75
N GLU A 85 10.33 -11.64 -10.81
CA GLU A 85 8.94 -11.20 -10.98
C GLU A 85 8.01 -11.96 -10.03
N ALA A 86 8.14 -13.29 -9.95
CA ALA A 86 7.42 -14.13 -8.99
C ALA A 86 7.80 -13.84 -7.53
N GLN A 87 9.06 -13.48 -7.25
CA GLN A 87 9.52 -13.02 -5.94
C GLN A 87 9.08 -11.60 -5.65
N SER A 88 8.86 -10.77 -6.67
CA SER A 88 8.29 -9.43 -6.51
C SER A 88 6.77 -9.46 -6.35
N ALA A 89 6.09 -10.43 -6.95
CA ALA A 89 4.71 -10.80 -6.63
C ALA A 89 4.60 -11.38 -5.21
N ARG A 90 5.70 -11.95 -4.69
CA ARG A 90 5.91 -12.31 -3.28
C ARG A 90 6.67 -11.24 -2.47
N LYS A 91 6.76 -9.98 -2.93
CA LYS A 91 6.97 -8.88 -1.98
C LYS A 91 5.66 -8.83 -1.23
N GLU A 92 5.60 -9.68 -0.20
CA GLU A 92 4.51 -9.80 0.74
C GLU A 92 4.33 -8.42 1.33
N LEU A 93 3.47 -7.63 0.68
CA LEU A 93 2.99 -6.38 1.24
C LEU A 93 2.41 -6.78 2.58
N THR A 94 2.73 -6.01 3.61
CA THR A 94 2.12 -6.24 4.91
C THR A 94 0.60 -6.31 4.72
N PRO A 95 -0.14 -7.15 5.47
CA PRO A 95 -1.58 -7.26 5.29
C PRO A 95 -2.29 -5.89 5.28
N LEU A 96 -1.73 -4.91 5.98
CA LEU A 96 -2.19 -3.52 6.01
C LEU A 96 -1.89 -2.75 4.71
N GLU A 97 -0.71 -2.90 4.12
CA GLU A 97 -0.38 -2.29 2.82
C GLU A 97 -1.17 -2.89 1.66
N GLU A 98 -1.44 -4.20 1.69
CA GLU A 98 -2.32 -4.84 0.71
C GLU A 98 -3.74 -4.24 0.76
N ALA A 99 -4.31 -4.09 1.96
CA ALA A 99 -5.60 -3.45 2.15
C ALA A 99 -5.59 -1.98 1.70
N SER A 100 -4.50 -1.25 1.89
CA SER A 100 -4.36 0.14 1.43
C SER A 100 -4.44 0.24 -0.10
N LEU A 101 -3.73 -0.62 -0.83
CA LEU A 101 -3.82 -0.67 -2.30
C LEU A 101 -5.22 -1.04 -2.77
N GLN A 102 -5.87 -2.01 -2.12
CA GLN A 102 -7.26 -2.36 -2.42
C GLN A 102 -8.19 -1.17 -2.17
N ASN A 103 -8.00 -0.42 -1.09
CA ASN A 103 -8.78 0.78 -0.78
C ASN A 103 -8.57 1.91 -1.80
N GLN A 104 -7.35 2.10 -2.31
CA GLN A 104 -7.09 3.01 -3.42
C GLN A 104 -7.86 2.59 -4.68
N LYS A 105 -7.83 1.29 -5.02
CA LYS A 105 -8.57 0.74 -6.15
C LYS A 105 -10.09 0.93 -5.98
N LEU A 106 -10.61 0.67 -4.77
CA LEU A 106 -12.02 0.88 -4.45
C LEU A 106 -12.42 2.35 -4.60
N LYS A 107 -11.59 3.27 -4.09
CA LYS A 107 -11.82 4.71 -4.22
C LYS A 107 -11.82 5.16 -5.68
N ALA A 108 -10.85 4.71 -6.47
CA ALA A 108 -10.79 4.99 -7.90
C ALA A 108 -12.02 4.45 -8.65
N ALA A 109 -12.46 3.23 -8.33
CA ALA A 109 -13.67 2.66 -8.91
C ALA A 109 -14.95 3.43 -8.51
N TYR A 110 -15.03 3.89 -7.26
CA TYR A 110 -16.11 4.75 -6.77
C TYR A 110 -16.13 6.08 -7.54
N GLU A 111 -15.00 6.77 -7.66
CA GLU A 111 -14.88 8.03 -8.40
C GLU A 111 -15.31 7.86 -9.86
N ALA A 112 -14.88 6.78 -10.52
CA ALA A 112 -15.27 6.47 -11.89
C ALA A 112 -16.79 6.23 -12.04
N ARG A 113 -17.45 5.63 -11.04
CA ARG A 113 -18.90 5.44 -11.05
C ARG A 113 -19.63 6.75 -10.79
N VAL A 114 -19.21 7.52 -9.78
CA VAL A 114 -19.82 8.80 -9.43
C VAL A 114 -19.70 9.81 -10.58
N ALA A 115 -18.59 9.81 -11.32
CA ALA A 115 -18.42 10.65 -12.51
C ALA A 115 -19.43 10.36 -13.64
N ARG A 116 -19.98 9.13 -13.68
CA ARG A 116 -21.00 8.72 -14.67
C ARG A 116 -22.42 8.92 -14.15
N LEU A 117 -22.60 9.16 -12.86
CA LEU A 117 -23.90 9.36 -12.22
C LEU A 117 -24.40 10.78 -12.45
N ASN A 118 -25.70 10.91 -12.70
CA ASN A 118 -26.32 12.23 -12.80
C ASN A 118 -26.44 12.85 -11.40
N PRO A 119 -26.24 14.17 -11.25
CA PRO A 119 -26.35 14.84 -9.96
C PRO A 119 -27.77 14.74 -9.34
N SER A 120 -28.78 14.43 -10.14
CA SER A 120 -30.16 14.15 -9.68
C SER A 120 -30.32 12.80 -8.98
N GLN A 121 -29.38 11.86 -9.16
CA GLN A 121 -29.43 10.51 -8.59
C GLN A 121 -28.81 10.45 -7.18
N ALA A 122 -29.30 11.32 -6.28
CA ALA A 122 -28.76 11.48 -4.93
C ALA A 122 -28.79 10.17 -4.11
N VAL A 123 -29.88 9.40 -4.20
CA VAL A 123 -30.03 8.12 -3.46
C VAL A 123 -28.94 7.11 -3.86
N GLN A 124 -28.65 7.00 -5.16
CA GLN A 124 -27.60 6.09 -5.66
C GLN A 124 -26.21 6.55 -5.23
N LYS A 125 -25.93 7.85 -5.30
CA LYS A 125 -24.66 8.43 -4.80
C LYS A 125 -24.46 8.14 -3.31
N THR A 126 -25.50 8.32 -2.48
CA THR A 126 -25.43 8.03 -1.05
C THR A 126 -25.20 6.54 -0.80
N SER A 127 -25.93 5.67 -1.49
CA SER A 127 -25.74 4.21 -1.40
C SER A 127 -24.30 3.78 -1.73
N LEU A 128 -23.74 4.32 -2.82
CA LEU A 128 -22.35 4.05 -3.22
C LEU A 128 -21.34 4.57 -2.20
N THR A 129 -21.60 5.74 -1.61
CA THR A 129 -20.72 6.34 -0.60
C THR A 129 -20.64 5.47 0.66
N LEU A 130 -21.80 5.05 1.19
CA LEU A 130 -21.85 4.18 2.36
C LEU A 130 -21.23 2.81 2.09
N SER A 131 -21.45 2.27 0.88
CA SER A 131 -20.86 1.00 0.46
C SER A 131 -19.33 1.06 0.43
N LEU A 132 -18.75 2.13 -0.12
CA LEU A 132 -17.31 2.34 -0.15
C LEU A 132 -16.74 2.41 1.28
N GLN A 133 -17.35 3.22 2.15
CA GLN A 133 -16.89 3.38 3.54
C GLN A 133 -16.89 2.04 4.28
N ARG A 134 -17.96 1.24 4.13
CA ARG A 134 -18.06 -0.09 4.72
C ARG A 134 -16.92 -1.00 4.24
N GLN A 135 -16.69 -1.09 2.93
CA GLN A 135 -15.63 -1.94 2.38
C GLN A 135 -14.23 -1.50 2.81
N MET A 136 -13.96 -0.18 2.83
CA MET A 136 -12.67 0.33 3.28
C MET A 136 -12.40 -0.02 4.74
N MET A 137 -13.42 0.13 5.60
CA MET A 137 -13.31 -0.24 7.01
C MET A 137 -13.13 -1.75 7.18
N GLU A 138 -13.92 -2.56 6.48
CA GLU A 138 -13.84 -4.03 6.51
C GLU A 138 -12.44 -4.52 6.12
N ASN A 139 -11.88 -3.99 5.03
CA ASN A 139 -10.51 -4.32 4.60
C ASN A 139 -9.46 -3.99 5.65
N LEU A 140 -9.58 -2.82 6.31
CA LEU A 140 -8.64 -2.40 7.35
C LEU A 140 -8.74 -3.28 8.60
N VAL A 141 -9.96 -3.62 9.03
CA VAL A 141 -10.18 -4.47 10.21
C VAL A 141 -9.63 -5.88 9.97
N ILE A 142 -9.89 -6.47 8.80
CA ILE A 142 -9.37 -7.80 8.43
C ILE A 142 -7.84 -7.78 8.36
N ALA A 143 -7.26 -6.75 7.74
CA ALA A 143 -5.82 -6.60 7.64
C ALA A 143 -5.14 -6.48 9.01
N LYS A 144 -5.67 -5.65 9.90
CA LYS A 144 -5.16 -5.52 11.26
C LYS A 144 -5.21 -6.82 12.03
N ALA A 145 -6.32 -7.56 11.95
CA ALA A 145 -6.43 -8.86 12.61
C ALA A 145 -5.37 -9.84 12.08
N ARG A 146 -5.10 -9.85 10.76
CA ARG A 146 -4.03 -10.66 10.17
C ARG A 146 -2.65 -10.21 10.67
N GLU A 147 -2.39 -8.91 10.73
CA GLU A 147 -1.13 -8.37 11.22
C GLU A 147 -0.87 -8.72 12.70
N GLU A 148 -1.90 -8.67 13.55
CA GLU A 148 -1.82 -9.09 14.95
C GLU A 148 -1.47 -10.58 15.08
N THR A 149 -2.04 -11.45 14.23
CA THR A 149 -1.68 -12.88 14.22
C THR A 149 -0.24 -13.14 13.77
N VAL A 150 0.23 -12.43 12.74
CA VAL A 150 1.62 -12.52 12.26
C VAL A 150 2.58 -12.00 13.33
N SER A 151 2.25 -10.88 13.96
CA SER A 151 3.04 -10.25 15.03
C SER A 151 3.14 -11.16 16.26
N PHE A 152 2.02 -11.77 16.67
CA PHE A 152 2.00 -12.73 17.77
C PHE A 152 2.78 -14.01 17.46
N GLY A 153 2.66 -14.53 16.23
CA GLY A 153 3.43 -15.69 15.77
C GLY A 153 4.95 -15.44 15.74
N ILE A 154 5.38 -14.26 15.27
CA ILE A 154 6.79 -13.86 15.27
C ILE A 154 7.31 -13.70 16.71
N ALA A 155 6.52 -13.10 17.61
CA ALA A 155 6.87 -12.94 19.03
C ALA A 155 7.00 -14.29 19.75
N LEU A 156 6.09 -15.24 19.50
CA LEU A 156 6.19 -16.60 20.03
C LEU A 156 7.43 -17.33 19.50
N ARG A 157 7.77 -17.15 18.22
CA ARG A 157 8.97 -17.76 17.62
C ARG A 157 10.26 -17.15 18.19
N ALA A 158 10.29 -15.84 18.42
CA ALA A 158 11.41 -15.15 19.05
C ALA A 158 11.57 -15.52 20.54
N GLY A 159 10.46 -15.74 21.26
CA GLY A 159 10.47 -16.22 22.65
C GLY A 159 10.85 -17.70 22.81
N SER A 160 10.49 -18.54 21.82
CA SER A 160 10.80 -19.98 21.82
C SER A 160 12.27 -20.28 21.52
N SER A 161 13.02 -19.37 20.89
CA SER A 161 14.47 -19.54 20.65
C SER A 161 15.34 -19.51 21.91
N ARG A 162 14.80 -19.11 23.08
CA ARG A 162 15.47 -19.27 24.39
C ARG A 162 15.03 -20.52 25.16
N ALA A 163 14.01 -21.23 24.70
CA ALA A 163 13.44 -22.40 25.37
C ALA A 163 13.79 -23.73 24.68
N SER A 164 14.76 -23.73 23.77
CA SER A 164 15.32 -24.98 23.22
C SER A 164 16.34 -25.59 24.18
N ALA A 165 15.91 -25.90 25.41
CA ALA A 165 16.68 -26.70 26.37
C ALA A 165 15.78 -27.38 27.41
N LEU A 166 14.52 -27.69 27.10
CA LEU A 166 13.69 -28.54 27.96
C LEU A 166 13.12 -29.69 27.15
N SER A 167 13.98 -30.70 26.97
CA SER A 167 13.69 -32.08 27.35
C SER A 167 12.26 -32.55 27.09
N TRP A 168 12.04 -33.12 25.90
CA TRP A 168 11.01 -34.13 25.68
C TRP A 168 11.44 -35.43 26.40
N VAL A 169 11.30 -35.46 27.73
CA VAL A 169 11.46 -36.70 28.50
C VAL A 169 10.12 -37.04 29.14
N SER A 170 9.52 -38.07 28.55
CA SER A 170 8.70 -39.09 29.20
C SER A 170 7.37 -38.64 29.81
N LEU A 171 6.34 -38.58 28.97
CA LEU A 171 4.97 -38.86 29.41
C LEU A 171 4.72 -40.37 29.30
N THR A 172 5.08 -41.10 30.35
CA THR A 172 4.70 -42.50 30.55
C THR A 172 3.23 -42.54 30.98
N PRO A 173 2.32 -43.31 30.35
CA PRO A 173 0.94 -43.39 30.81
C PRO A 173 0.86 -44.22 32.09
N CYS A 174 0.27 -43.62 33.14
CA CYS A 174 -0.11 -44.30 34.37
C CYS A 174 -1.08 -45.45 34.10
N ARG A 175 -0.71 -46.65 34.55
CA ARG A 175 -1.51 -47.87 34.55
C ARG A 175 -2.52 -47.83 35.71
N PRO A 176 -3.84 -48.02 35.50
CA PRO A 176 -4.77 -48.15 36.61
C PRO A 176 -4.72 -49.57 37.18
N LEU A 177 -4.68 -49.65 38.51
CA LEU A 177 -4.65 -50.86 39.30
C LEU A 177 -6.07 -51.17 39.81
N GLY A 178 -6.53 -52.40 39.58
CA GLY A 178 -7.58 -53.10 40.33
C GLY A 178 -9.00 -52.99 39.77
N SER A 179 -9.92 -53.92 40.02
CA SER A 179 -9.90 -55.24 40.66
C SER A 179 -11.35 -55.77 40.67
N GLN A 180 -11.50 -57.07 40.44
CA GLN A 180 -12.54 -57.98 40.99
C GLN A 180 -13.98 -58.06 40.44
N LEU A 181 -14.47 -59.32 40.57
CA LEU A 181 -15.85 -59.86 40.58
C LEU A 181 -16.49 -60.05 39.20
N GLY A 182 -16.93 -61.24 38.75
CA GLY A 182 -17.46 -62.44 39.41
C GLY A 182 -18.81 -62.78 38.76
N ASP A 183 -19.17 -64.07 38.72
CA ASP A 183 -20.36 -64.73 38.11
C ASP A 183 -20.28 -65.02 36.59
N GLY A 184 -20.53 -66.23 36.06
CA GLY A 184 -21.24 -67.39 36.59
C GLY A 184 -22.39 -67.75 35.62
N GLY A 185 -22.36 -68.93 34.99
CA GLY A 185 -23.53 -69.50 34.30
C GLY A 185 -23.26 -70.17 32.96
N GLY A 186 -23.10 -71.49 32.99
CA GLY A 186 -23.26 -72.41 31.87
C GLY A 186 -24.04 -73.62 32.35
#